data_AF-A0A5N1ITW6-F1
#
_entry.id   AF-A0A5N1ITW6-F1
#
_cell.length_a   1.000
_cell.length_b   1.000
_cell.length_c   1.000
_cell.angle_alpha   90.00
_cell.angle_beta   90.00
_cell.angle_gamma   90.00
#
_symmetry.space_group_name_H-M   'P 1'
#
loop_
_entity.id
_entity.type
_entity.pdbx_description
1 polymer ?
#
loop_
_entity_poly.entity_id
_entity_poly.type
_entity_poly.pdbx_seq_one_letter_code
_entity_poly.pdbx_strand_id
1 'polypeptide(L)'
;MTLIIKKFELEEFYIRWNEKAEAYGSNTLSDCFDKFFTLFVIFNKIYNVVVIDLIEKGKLSILKDQYNLKVRKRHKKEFPYEGGAATTCIAYYLRSELSSLNLSIETEIHKIKVLLINKEFQISFSYGDPSELNDKELLNKLRSSENFEIFESMLKVLYNLRCNLFHGEKGFHPDQRMILEPAISALSKINNALISKIKQDM
;
A
#
# COMPACT_ATOMS: atom_id res chain seq x y z
N MET A 1 4.19 -21.33 -16.65
CA MET A 1 5.35 -20.73 -15.97
C MET A 1 4.94 -20.52 -14.52
N THR A 2 5.34 -21.49 -13.69
CA THR A 2 4.81 -21.87 -12.38
C THR A 2 4.98 -20.72 -11.38
N LEU A 3 3.97 -20.41 -10.57
CA LEU A 3 4.02 -19.36 -9.53
C LEU A 3 5.27 -19.42 -8.65
N ILE A 4 5.80 -20.62 -8.44
CA ILE A 4 7.10 -20.88 -7.79
C ILE A 4 8.23 -20.03 -8.41
N ILE A 5 8.38 -20.03 -9.74
CA ILE A 5 9.40 -19.23 -10.45
C ILE A 5 9.19 -17.75 -10.16
N LYS A 6 7.95 -17.27 -10.17
CA LYS A 6 7.62 -15.87 -9.86
C LYS A 6 7.92 -15.50 -8.42
N LYS A 7 7.78 -16.44 -7.47
CA LYS A 7 8.14 -16.23 -6.06
C LYS A 7 9.66 -16.17 -5.86
N PHE A 8 10.44 -17.02 -6.54
CA PHE A 8 11.91 -16.92 -6.54
C PHE A 8 12.42 -15.61 -7.18
N GLU A 9 11.93 -15.24 -8.37
CA GLU A 9 12.26 -13.96 -9.01
C GLU A 9 11.87 -12.75 -8.14
N LEU A 10 10.80 -12.89 -7.34
CA LEU A 10 10.35 -11.82 -6.43
C LEU A 10 11.35 -11.61 -5.29
N GLU A 11 11.97 -12.66 -4.77
CA GLU A 11 12.93 -12.53 -3.67
C GLU A 11 14.18 -11.76 -4.11
N GLU A 12 14.79 -12.14 -5.23
CA GLU A 12 15.94 -11.42 -5.79
C GLU A 12 15.59 -9.95 -6.10
N PHE A 13 14.41 -9.73 -6.71
CA PHE A 13 13.91 -8.39 -6.98
C PHE A 13 13.74 -7.58 -5.69
N TYR A 14 13.12 -8.17 -4.67
CA TYR A 14 12.89 -7.51 -3.39
C TYR A 14 14.21 -7.14 -2.71
N ILE A 15 15.18 -8.06 -2.61
CA ILE A 15 16.48 -7.80 -1.99
C ILE A 15 17.14 -6.59 -2.65
N ARG A 16 17.31 -6.62 -3.97
CA ARG A 16 17.97 -5.56 -4.73
C ARG A 16 17.25 -4.21 -4.59
N TRP A 17 15.92 -4.20 -4.70
CA TRP A 17 15.16 -2.94 -4.63
C TRP A 17 15.05 -2.42 -3.20
N ASN A 18 15.06 -3.29 -2.20
CA ASN A 18 15.09 -2.90 -0.80
C ASN A 18 16.45 -2.30 -0.43
N GLU A 19 17.56 -2.91 -0.86
CA GLU A 19 18.90 -2.31 -0.75
C GLU A 19 18.96 -0.93 -1.40
N LYS A 20 18.37 -0.77 -2.59
CA LYS A 20 18.25 0.54 -3.25
C LYS A 20 17.43 1.53 -2.40
N ALA A 21 16.31 1.09 -1.81
CA ALA A 21 15.50 1.95 -0.95
C ALA A 21 16.25 2.39 0.32
N GLU A 22 17.02 1.49 0.93
CA GLU A 22 17.83 1.78 2.12
C GLU A 22 19.08 2.62 1.82
N ALA A 23 19.57 2.62 0.57
CA ALA A 23 20.65 3.52 0.15
C ALA A 23 20.23 5.00 0.12
N TYR A 24 18.93 5.29 0.01
CA TYR A 24 18.42 6.66 0.15
C TYR A 24 18.37 7.07 1.62
N GLY A 25 18.84 8.29 1.90
CA GLY A 25 18.74 8.89 3.22
C GLY A 25 17.31 9.30 3.59
N SER A 26 17.21 10.12 4.62
CA SER A 26 15.96 10.79 5.02
C SER A 26 16.20 12.25 5.39
N ASN A 27 17.29 12.83 4.89
CA ASN A 27 17.75 14.17 5.28
C ASN A 27 17.10 15.24 4.41
N THR A 28 16.83 14.92 3.15
CA THR A 28 16.22 15.82 2.18
C THR A 28 14.83 15.32 1.77
N LEU A 29 14.02 16.24 1.25
CA LEU A 29 12.73 15.87 0.67
C LEU A 29 12.91 14.93 -0.53
N SER A 30 13.94 15.17 -1.36
CA SER A 30 14.27 14.31 -2.50
C SER A 30 14.54 12.88 -2.08
N ASP A 31 15.32 12.68 -1.00
CA ASP A 31 15.57 11.34 -0.47
C ASP A 31 14.26 10.65 -0.05
N CYS A 32 13.36 11.37 0.62
CA CYS A 32 12.06 10.83 1.01
C CYS A 32 11.21 10.44 -0.22
N PHE A 33 11.19 11.26 -1.26
CA PHE A 33 10.49 10.95 -2.51
C PHE A 33 11.06 9.69 -3.16
N ASP A 34 12.38 9.65 -3.37
CA ASP A 34 13.07 8.53 -4.02
C ASP A 34 12.88 7.23 -3.23
N LYS A 35 13.01 7.28 -1.91
CA LYS A 35 12.77 6.13 -1.02
C LYS A 35 11.32 5.66 -1.09
N PHE A 36 10.36 6.58 -0.99
CA PHE A 36 8.93 6.24 -1.06
C PHE A 36 8.57 5.58 -2.39
N PHE A 37 8.98 6.16 -3.52
CA PHE A 37 8.68 5.58 -4.84
C PHE A 37 9.39 4.24 -5.05
N THR A 38 10.62 4.10 -4.59
CA THR A 38 11.37 2.83 -4.67
C THR A 38 10.65 1.73 -3.88
N LEU A 39 10.20 2.02 -2.65
CA LEU A 39 9.38 1.09 -1.86
C LEU A 39 8.03 0.78 -2.52
N PHE A 40 7.44 1.73 -3.24
CA PHE A 40 6.17 1.50 -3.95
C PHE A 40 6.37 0.59 -5.17
N VAL A 41 7.52 0.65 -5.84
CA VAL A 41 7.86 -0.31 -6.91
C VAL A 41 7.90 -1.74 -6.37
N ILE A 42 8.50 -1.93 -5.19
CA ILE A 42 8.50 -3.23 -4.48
C ILE A 42 7.06 -3.67 -4.22
N PHE A 43 6.24 -2.81 -3.60
CA PHE A 43 4.83 -3.10 -3.31
C PHE A 43 4.06 -3.53 -4.56
N ASN A 44 4.20 -2.79 -5.67
CA ASN A 44 3.54 -3.11 -6.94
C ASN A 44 3.97 -4.49 -7.49
N LYS A 45 5.26 -4.83 -7.38
CA LYS A 45 5.77 -6.15 -7.82
C LYS A 45 5.20 -7.27 -6.95
N ILE A 46 5.21 -7.10 -5.63
CA ILE A 46 4.64 -8.05 -4.66
C ILE A 46 3.14 -8.24 -4.93
N TYR A 47 2.38 -7.15 -5.09
CA TYR A 47 0.95 -7.20 -5.40
C TYR A 47 0.63 -8.08 -6.61
N ASN A 48 1.41 -7.98 -7.69
CA ASN A 48 1.21 -8.83 -8.86
C ASN A 48 1.38 -10.32 -8.54
N VAL A 49 2.33 -10.68 -7.68
CA VAL A 49 2.52 -12.07 -7.24
C VAL A 49 1.38 -12.52 -6.33
N VAL A 50 0.97 -11.69 -5.38
CA VAL A 50 -0.17 -11.96 -4.48
C VAL A 50 -1.45 -12.21 -5.27
N VAL A 51 -1.76 -11.39 -6.28
CA VAL A 51 -2.95 -11.60 -7.11
C VAL A 51 -2.90 -12.93 -7.86
N ILE A 52 -1.74 -13.31 -8.38
CA ILE A 52 -1.59 -14.60 -9.07
C ILE A 52 -1.79 -15.76 -8.08
N ASP A 53 -1.21 -15.68 -6.89
CA ASP A 53 -1.39 -16.69 -5.83
C ASP A 53 -2.86 -16.81 -5.41
N LEU A 54 -3.57 -15.68 -5.23
CA LEU A 54 -5.00 -15.66 -4.94
C LEU A 54 -5.86 -16.27 -6.06
N ILE A 55 -5.49 -16.04 -7.33
CA ILE A 55 -6.16 -16.66 -8.49
C ILE A 55 -5.95 -18.18 -8.48
N GLU A 56 -4.71 -18.63 -8.29
CA GLU A 56 -4.37 -20.06 -8.30
C GLU A 56 -5.01 -20.82 -7.13
N LYS A 57 -5.16 -20.16 -5.97
CA LYS A 57 -5.89 -20.69 -4.80
C LYS A 57 -7.42 -20.57 -4.90
N GLY A 58 -7.96 -20.04 -6.00
CA GLY A 58 -9.40 -19.85 -6.20
C GLY A 58 -10.05 -18.85 -5.23
N LYS A 59 -9.27 -17.92 -4.65
CA LYS A 59 -9.74 -16.93 -3.66
C LYS A 59 -10.24 -15.63 -4.30
N LEU A 60 -9.89 -15.36 -5.56
CA LEU A 60 -10.32 -14.13 -6.23
C LEU A 60 -11.84 -14.03 -6.43
N SER A 61 -12.53 -15.15 -6.66
CA SER A 61 -14.01 -15.19 -6.75
C SER A 61 -14.66 -14.77 -5.43
N ILE A 62 -14.15 -15.30 -4.30
CA ILE A 62 -14.62 -14.92 -2.96
C ILE A 62 -14.47 -13.42 -2.75
N LEU A 63 -13.32 -12.86 -3.14
CA LEU A 63 -13.07 -11.43 -3.01
C LEU A 63 -13.98 -10.58 -3.90
N LYS A 64 -14.27 -11.05 -5.11
CA LYS A 64 -15.21 -10.41 -6.03
C LYS A 64 -16.60 -10.29 -5.42
N ASP A 65 -17.09 -11.37 -4.81
CA ASP A 65 -18.44 -11.41 -4.25
C ASP A 65 -18.52 -10.67 -2.91
N GLN A 66 -17.54 -10.86 -2.03
CA GLN A 66 -17.55 -10.29 -0.68
C GLN A 66 -17.26 -8.77 -0.67
N TYR A 67 -16.40 -8.30 -1.58
CA TYR A 67 -15.93 -6.90 -1.59
C TYR A 67 -16.28 -6.15 -2.89
N ASN A 68 -17.16 -6.71 -3.72
CA ASN A 68 -17.56 -6.12 -5.01
C ASN A 68 -16.37 -5.74 -5.91
N LEU A 69 -15.29 -6.54 -5.91
CA LEU A 69 -14.09 -6.22 -6.68
C LEU A 69 -14.38 -6.24 -8.18
N LYS A 70 -14.08 -5.13 -8.86
CA LYS A 70 -14.13 -5.08 -10.31
C LYS A 70 -12.94 -5.80 -10.93
N VAL A 71 -13.24 -6.79 -11.76
CA VAL A 71 -12.26 -7.63 -12.45
C VAL A 71 -12.39 -7.49 -13.96
N ARG A 72 -11.25 -7.58 -14.67
CA ARG A 72 -11.18 -7.60 -16.13
C ARG A 72 -10.52 -8.89 -16.59
N LYS A 73 -10.99 -9.44 -17.71
CA LYS A 73 -10.35 -10.62 -18.32
C LYS A 73 -9.07 -10.21 -19.04
N ARG A 74 -7.97 -10.90 -18.74
CA ARG A 74 -6.69 -10.79 -19.44
C ARG A 74 -6.12 -12.19 -19.63
N HIS A 75 -5.84 -12.58 -20.88
CA HIS A 75 -5.32 -13.92 -21.24
C HIS A 75 -6.06 -15.08 -20.54
N LYS A 76 -7.40 -15.08 -20.63
CA LYS A 76 -8.30 -16.09 -20.02
C LYS A 76 -8.36 -16.12 -18.48
N LYS A 77 -7.64 -15.25 -17.76
CA LYS A 77 -7.75 -15.09 -16.30
C LYS A 77 -8.42 -13.75 -15.94
N GLU A 78 -9.15 -13.72 -14.83
CA GLU A 78 -9.71 -12.48 -14.28
C GLU A 78 -8.65 -11.80 -13.39
N PHE A 79 -8.47 -10.48 -13.57
CA PHE A 79 -7.56 -9.67 -12.77
C PHE A 79 -8.29 -8.44 -12.22
N PRO A 80 -8.07 -8.07 -10.95
CA PRO A 80 -8.56 -6.80 -10.43
C PRO A 80 -7.94 -5.61 -11.19
N TYR A 81 -8.72 -4.56 -11.43
CA TYR A 81 -8.25 -3.40 -12.24
C TYR A 81 -8.53 -2.01 -11.67
N GLU A 82 -9.28 -1.88 -10.58
CA GLU A 82 -9.47 -0.58 -9.92
C GLU A 82 -8.45 -0.37 -8.79
N GLY A 83 -8.13 0.90 -8.50
CA GLY A 83 -7.13 1.27 -7.48
C GLY A 83 -7.43 0.67 -6.10
N GLY A 84 -8.70 0.60 -5.71
CA GLY A 84 -9.12 -0.03 -4.44
C GLY A 84 -8.96 -1.56 -4.41
N ALA A 85 -8.88 -2.22 -5.55
CA ALA A 85 -8.77 -3.68 -5.58
C ALA A 85 -7.39 -4.16 -5.08
N ALA A 86 -6.34 -3.36 -5.30
CA ALA A 86 -5.02 -3.67 -4.78
C ALA A 86 -4.99 -3.65 -3.24
N THR A 87 -5.64 -2.66 -2.63
CA THR A 87 -5.68 -2.53 -1.16
C THR A 87 -6.44 -3.70 -0.53
N THR A 88 -7.59 -4.09 -1.09
CA THR A 88 -8.38 -5.22 -0.60
C THR A 88 -7.66 -6.55 -0.78
N CYS A 89 -7.03 -6.82 -1.92
CA CYS A 89 -6.28 -8.06 -2.15
C CYS A 89 -5.13 -8.22 -1.16
N ILE A 90 -4.35 -7.16 -0.92
CA ILE A 90 -3.23 -7.19 0.03
C ILE A 90 -3.73 -7.35 1.48
N ALA A 91 -4.76 -6.60 1.88
CA ALA A 91 -5.36 -6.72 3.21
C ALA A 91 -5.90 -8.14 3.47
N TYR A 92 -6.58 -8.73 2.48
CA TYR A 92 -7.05 -10.10 2.59
C TYR A 92 -5.90 -11.12 2.65
N TYR A 93 -4.87 -10.93 1.84
CA TYR A 93 -3.72 -11.83 1.85
C TYR A 93 -3.04 -11.84 3.21
N LEU A 94 -2.89 -10.67 3.85
CA LEU A 94 -2.31 -10.52 5.18
C LEU A 94 -3.31 -10.69 6.34
N ARG A 95 -4.54 -11.21 6.10
CA ARG A 95 -5.63 -11.18 7.09
C ARG A 95 -5.27 -11.78 8.45
N SER A 96 -4.41 -12.82 8.48
CA SER A 96 -3.96 -13.48 9.72
C SER A 96 -2.88 -12.70 10.45
N GLU A 97 -2.19 -11.79 9.77
CA GLU A 97 -1.09 -10.98 10.28
C GLU A 97 -1.54 -9.55 10.62
N LEU A 98 -2.77 -9.15 10.28
CA LEU A 98 -3.20 -7.74 10.41
C LEU A 98 -3.11 -7.20 11.83
N SER A 99 -3.40 -8.00 12.85
CA SER A 99 -3.34 -7.54 14.24
C SER A 99 -1.91 -7.15 14.63
N SER A 100 -0.93 -8.02 14.40
CA SER A 100 0.48 -7.73 14.69
C SER A 100 1.04 -6.66 13.76
N LEU A 101 0.64 -6.65 12.48
CA LEU A 101 1.07 -5.65 11.53
C LEU A 101 0.56 -4.26 11.90
N ASN A 102 -0.72 -4.11 12.23
CA ASN A 102 -1.31 -2.84 12.68
C ASN A 102 -0.62 -2.31 13.93
N LEU A 103 -0.33 -3.18 14.91
CA LEU A 103 0.47 -2.80 16.08
C LEU A 103 1.87 -2.31 15.67
N SER A 104 2.52 -3.00 14.73
CA SER A 104 3.86 -2.61 14.28
C SER A 104 3.91 -1.27 13.53
N ILE A 105 2.79 -0.84 12.94
CA ILE A 105 2.66 0.44 12.21
C ILE A 105 1.79 1.48 12.94
N GLU A 106 1.48 1.24 14.23
CA GLU A 106 0.55 2.08 14.99
C GLU A 106 1.04 3.53 15.11
N THR A 107 2.35 3.70 15.30
CA THR A 107 2.97 5.04 15.38
C THR A 107 2.81 5.80 14.07
N GLU A 108 3.00 5.13 12.93
CA GLU A 108 2.82 5.71 11.61
C GLU A 108 1.36 6.08 11.35
N ILE A 109 0.43 5.19 11.70
CA ILE A 109 -1.02 5.46 11.64
C ILE A 109 -1.36 6.68 12.49
N HIS A 110 -0.84 6.77 13.71
CA HIS A 110 -1.09 7.90 14.60
C HIS A 110 -0.60 9.22 14.00
N LYS A 111 0.64 9.28 13.48
CA LYS A 111 1.19 10.46 12.82
C LYS A 111 0.31 10.92 11.65
N ILE A 112 -0.11 9.99 10.80
CA ILE A 112 -0.99 10.29 9.66
C ILE A 112 -2.35 10.82 10.13
N LYS A 113 -2.94 10.23 11.19
CA LYS A 113 -4.19 10.72 11.78
C LYS A 113 -4.05 12.16 12.25
N VAL A 114 -2.96 12.51 12.93
CA VAL A 114 -2.72 13.88 13.43
C VAL A 114 -2.68 14.88 12.28
N LEU A 115 -1.95 14.57 11.20
CA LEU A 115 -1.86 15.43 10.01
C LEU A 115 -3.24 15.66 9.35
N LEU A 116 -4.08 14.62 9.28
CA LEU A 116 -5.44 14.72 8.77
C LEU A 116 -6.37 15.53 9.70
N ILE A 117 -6.27 15.33 11.01
CA ILE A 117 -7.08 16.05 12.03
C ILE A 117 -6.79 17.55 11.97
N ASN A 118 -5.51 17.91 11.91
CA ASN A 118 -5.06 19.30 11.88
C ASN A 118 -5.23 19.95 10.51
N LYS A 119 -5.68 19.19 9.50
CA LYS A 119 -5.75 19.61 8.09
C LYS A 119 -4.40 20.12 7.53
N GLU A 120 -3.29 19.66 8.10
CA GLU A 120 -1.94 20.00 7.66
C GLU A 120 -1.59 19.34 6.32
N PHE A 121 -2.29 18.25 5.97
CA PHE A 121 -2.14 17.59 4.68
C PHE A 121 -3.46 16.99 4.20
N GLN A 122 -3.83 17.29 2.94
CA GLN A 122 -4.96 16.65 2.27
C GLN A 122 -4.49 15.43 1.47
N ILE A 123 -5.09 14.26 1.68
CA ILE A 123 -4.64 13.01 1.05
C ILE A 123 -5.56 12.63 -0.11
N SER A 124 -6.85 12.85 0.03
CA SER A 124 -7.85 12.41 -0.94
C SER A 124 -8.20 13.52 -1.90
N PHE A 125 -8.25 13.19 -3.19
CA PHE A 125 -8.58 14.11 -4.27
C PHE A 125 -9.70 13.54 -5.13
N SER A 126 -10.56 14.42 -5.63
CA SER A 126 -11.65 14.12 -6.55
C SER A 126 -11.55 15.08 -7.72
N TYR A 127 -11.25 14.57 -8.92
CA TYR A 127 -11.07 15.37 -10.14
C TYR A 127 -9.98 16.46 -10.07
N GLY A 128 -8.92 16.24 -9.28
CA GLY A 128 -7.83 17.20 -9.07
C GLY A 128 -8.04 18.11 -7.86
N ASP A 129 -9.27 18.18 -7.33
CA ASP A 129 -9.55 18.99 -6.14
C ASP A 129 -9.42 18.18 -4.85
N PRO A 130 -8.86 18.76 -3.76
CA PRO A 130 -8.88 18.13 -2.46
C PRO A 130 -10.30 17.80 -1.99
N SER A 131 -10.49 16.60 -1.46
CA SER A 131 -11.79 16.14 -0.97
C SER A 131 -11.78 15.95 0.55
N GLU A 132 -12.25 16.97 1.27
CA GLU A 132 -12.37 16.92 2.74
C GLU A 132 -13.29 15.78 3.21
N LEU A 133 -14.35 15.49 2.45
CA LEU A 133 -15.26 14.40 2.75
C LEU A 133 -14.54 13.05 2.74
N ASN A 134 -13.75 12.79 1.70
CA ASN A 134 -13.00 11.54 1.56
C ASN A 134 -11.90 11.43 2.61
N ASP A 135 -11.23 12.54 2.96
CA ASP A 135 -10.24 12.54 4.06
C ASP A 135 -10.88 12.29 5.43
N LYS A 136 -12.09 12.83 5.67
CA LYS A 136 -12.85 12.53 6.89
C LYS A 136 -13.28 11.06 6.95
N GLU A 137 -13.73 10.50 5.83
CA GLU A 137 -14.04 9.07 5.74
C GLU A 137 -12.79 8.23 6.02
N LEU A 138 -11.66 8.55 5.37
CA LEU A 138 -10.39 7.87 5.58
C LEU A 138 -9.93 7.92 7.03
N LEU A 139 -10.04 9.09 7.68
CA LEU A 139 -9.72 9.27 9.09
C LEU A 139 -10.62 8.40 10.00
N ASN A 140 -11.92 8.35 9.72
CA ASN A 140 -12.85 7.51 10.47
C ASN A 140 -12.48 6.03 10.37
N LYS A 141 -12.17 5.55 9.17
CA LYS A 141 -11.78 4.15 8.96
C LYS A 141 -10.44 3.81 9.61
N LEU A 142 -9.48 4.74 9.60
CA LEU A 142 -8.23 4.60 10.36
C LEU A 142 -8.48 4.51 11.88
N ARG A 143 -9.59 5.06 12.38
CA ARG A 143 -10.01 4.99 13.80
C ARG A 143 -10.92 3.79 14.11
N SER A 144 -11.22 2.93 13.13
CA SER A 144 -12.01 1.73 13.34
C SER A 144 -11.38 0.81 14.40
N SER A 145 -12.19 -0.04 15.02
CA SER A 145 -11.72 -1.17 15.83
C SER A 145 -11.34 -2.38 14.98
N GLU A 146 -11.75 -2.41 13.71
CA GLU A 146 -11.56 -3.55 12.82
C GLU A 146 -10.20 -3.49 12.13
N ASN A 147 -9.34 -4.48 12.42
CA ASN A 147 -7.99 -4.57 11.88
C ASN A 147 -7.93 -4.47 10.34
N PHE A 148 -8.90 -5.08 9.66
CA PHE A 148 -9.02 -5.03 8.20
C PHE A 148 -9.27 -3.61 7.69
N GLU A 149 -10.17 -2.88 8.34
CA GLU A 149 -10.56 -1.54 7.93
C GLU A 149 -9.44 -0.53 8.18
N ILE A 150 -8.76 -0.62 9.33
CA ILE A 150 -7.57 0.19 9.65
C ILE A 150 -6.50 -0.01 8.57
N PHE A 151 -6.18 -1.27 8.28
CA PHE A 151 -5.10 -1.62 7.37
C PHE A 151 -5.42 -1.25 5.91
N GLU A 152 -6.62 -1.57 5.44
CA GLU A 152 -7.05 -1.19 4.09
C GLU A 152 -7.03 0.33 3.91
N SER A 153 -7.43 1.09 4.94
CA SER A 153 -7.37 2.55 4.92
C SER A 153 -5.95 3.07 4.91
N MET A 154 -5.03 2.42 5.64
CA MET A 154 -3.61 2.76 5.55
C MET A 154 -3.04 2.50 4.15
N LEU A 155 -3.42 1.42 3.48
CA LEU A 155 -3.03 1.19 2.08
C LEU A 155 -3.61 2.25 1.12
N LYS A 156 -4.85 2.69 1.37
CA LYS A 156 -5.49 3.78 0.61
C LYS A 156 -4.73 5.11 0.80
N VAL A 157 -4.28 5.42 2.01
CA VAL A 157 -3.39 6.56 2.26
C VAL A 157 -2.15 6.48 1.38
N LEU A 158 -1.42 5.36 1.42
CA LEU A 158 -0.18 5.19 0.65
C LEU A 158 -0.42 5.31 -0.85
N TYR A 159 -1.51 4.73 -1.35
CA TYR A 159 -1.89 4.84 -2.76
C TYR A 159 -2.19 6.29 -3.16
N ASN A 160 -3.00 6.99 -2.37
CA ASN A 160 -3.36 8.39 -2.64
C ASN A 160 -2.13 9.31 -2.57
N LEU A 161 -1.23 9.10 -1.60
CA LEU A 161 0.04 9.82 -1.53
C LEU A 161 0.85 9.63 -2.80
N ARG A 162 1.00 8.40 -3.29
CA ARG A 162 1.68 8.13 -4.56
C ARG A 162 1.06 8.91 -5.71
N CYS A 163 -0.27 8.90 -5.84
CA CYS A 163 -0.97 9.62 -6.90
C CYS A 163 -0.72 11.13 -6.80
N ASN A 164 -0.84 11.71 -5.60
CA ASN A 164 -0.67 13.15 -5.37
C ASN A 164 0.76 13.63 -5.65
N LEU A 165 1.76 12.79 -5.37
CA LEU A 165 3.16 13.11 -5.64
C LEU A 165 3.54 12.92 -7.12
N PHE A 166 2.85 12.04 -7.85
CA PHE A 166 3.12 11.75 -9.26
C PHE A 166 2.42 12.72 -10.22
N HIS A 167 1.24 13.24 -9.84
CA HIS A 167 0.41 14.09 -10.70
C HIS A 167 0.62 15.60 -10.50
N GLY A 168 1.65 16.01 -9.75
CA GLY A 168 2.32 17.31 -9.91
C GLY A 168 1.57 18.57 -9.47
N GLU A 169 0.30 18.51 -9.09
CA GLU A 169 -0.41 19.69 -8.57
C GLU A 169 0.10 20.14 -7.19
N LYS A 170 0.66 19.22 -6.41
CA LYS A 170 1.36 19.57 -5.18
C LYS A 170 2.81 19.93 -5.51
N GLY A 171 3.18 21.19 -5.31
CA GLY A 171 4.56 21.65 -5.39
C GLY A 171 5.51 20.82 -4.52
N PHE A 172 6.82 20.98 -4.74
CA PHE A 172 7.87 20.27 -4.01
C PHE A 172 8.25 21.05 -2.74
N HIS A 173 7.57 20.76 -1.63
CA HIS A 173 7.64 21.54 -0.39
C HIS A 173 8.24 20.74 0.78
N PRO A 174 9.18 21.30 1.56
CA PRO A 174 9.84 20.59 2.67
C PRO A 174 8.88 19.93 3.66
N ASP A 175 7.72 20.55 3.91
CA ASP A 175 6.68 20.08 4.83
C ASP A 175 6.08 18.71 4.43
N GLN A 176 6.20 18.32 3.15
CA GLN A 176 5.80 17.00 2.67
C GLN A 176 6.57 15.86 3.35
N ARG A 177 7.73 16.14 3.96
CA ARG A 177 8.44 15.16 4.79
C ARG A 177 7.60 14.63 5.94
N MET A 178 6.76 15.48 6.54
CA MET A 178 5.93 15.12 7.70
C MET A 178 4.99 13.95 7.39
N ILE A 179 4.48 13.88 6.16
CA ILE A 179 3.62 12.77 5.71
C ILE A 179 4.40 11.63 5.06
N LEU A 180 5.52 11.94 4.39
CA LEU A 180 6.34 10.94 3.70
C LEU A 180 7.09 10.02 4.66
N GLU A 181 7.67 10.54 5.73
CA GLU A 181 8.43 9.73 6.69
C GLU A 181 7.58 8.61 7.34
N PRO A 182 6.38 8.86 7.90
CA PRO A 182 5.53 7.78 8.40
C PRO A 182 5.04 6.87 7.27
N ALA A 183 4.78 7.39 6.07
CA ALA A 183 4.38 6.58 4.91
C ALA A 183 5.49 5.61 4.46
N ILE A 184 6.74 6.06 4.40
CA ILE A 184 7.92 5.26 4.08
C ILE A 184 8.10 4.14 5.10
N SER A 185 8.05 4.48 6.41
CA SER A 185 8.19 3.50 7.48
C SER A 185 7.09 2.43 7.41
N ALA A 186 5.83 2.84 7.25
CA ALA A 186 4.71 1.91 7.12
C ALA A 186 4.84 1.03 5.88
N LEU A 187 5.16 1.61 4.71
CA LEU A 187 5.28 0.88 3.45
C LEU A 187 6.43 -0.15 3.49
N SER A 188 7.56 0.20 4.12
CA SER A 188 8.67 -0.73 4.35
C SER A 188 8.23 -1.92 5.20
N LYS A 189 7.59 -1.68 6.35
CA LYS A 189 7.06 -2.73 7.24
C LYS A 189 6.04 -3.63 6.53
N ILE A 190 5.16 -3.04 5.70
CA ILE A 190 4.18 -3.77 4.89
C ILE A 190 4.85 -4.66 3.84
N ASN A 191 5.83 -4.14 3.10
CA ASN A 191 6.59 -4.92 2.13
C ASN A 191 7.30 -6.11 2.80
N ASN A 192 7.88 -5.91 3.98
CA ASN A 192 8.55 -6.95 4.75
C ASN A 192 7.57 -8.02 5.22
N ALA A 193 6.39 -7.64 5.72
CA ALA A 193 5.34 -8.57 6.12
C ALA A 193 4.86 -9.41 4.91
N LEU A 194 4.67 -8.78 3.76
CA LEU A 194 4.24 -9.48 2.54
C LEU A 194 5.27 -10.51 2.06
N ILE A 195 6.55 -10.12 1.98
CA ILE A 195 7.61 -11.04 1.57
C ILE A 195 7.74 -12.19 2.57
N SER A 196 7.68 -11.90 3.87
CA SER A 196 7.74 -12.94 4.90
C SER A 196 6.61 -13.94 4.75
N LYS A 197 5.38 -13.46 4.51
CA LYS A 197 4.23 -14.33 4.28
C LYS A 197 4.37 -15.15 3.00
N ILE A 198 4.81 -14.54 1.90
CA ILE A 198 5.02 -15.25 0.62
C ILE A 198 6.03 -16.38 0.79
N LYS A 199 7.11 -16.18 1.57
CA LYS A 199 8.11 -17.21 1.88
C LYS A 199 7.56 -18.32 2.78
N GLN A 200 6.67 -18.02 3.72
CA GLN A 200 6.01 -19.04 4.55
C GLN A 200 5.00 -19.87 3.75
N ASP A 201 4.39 -19.28 2.72
CA ASP A 201 3.46 -19.92 1.79
C ASP A 201 4.16 -20.68 0.64
N MET A 202 5.50 -20.76 0.64
CA MET A 202 6.30 -21.56 -0.31
C MET A 202 6.56 -22.96 0.24
#